data_AF-A0A517R5W9-F1
#
_entry.id   AF-A0A517R5W9-F1
#
_cell.length_a   1.000
_cell.length_b   1.000
_cell.length_c   1.000
_cell.angle_alpha   90.00
_cell.angle_beta   90.00
_cell.angle_gamma   90.00
#
_symmetry.space_group_name_H-M   'P 1'
#
loop_
_entity.id
_entity.type
_entity.pdbx_description
1 polymer ?
#
loop_
_entity_poly.entity_id
_entity_poly.type
_entity_poly.pdbx_seq_one_letter_code
_entity_poly.pdbx_strand_id
1 'polypeptide(L)'
;MSRSCCNNGNSARNWSGRNRASPAITRASTYRDDGTVLGVNPGEFLGIRNMNSETSARVHAAEQALSDLIRAAEAFHAAGVGPLVRASEAIIASIEAGGKVLIFGNGGSAAEAQHWAAELTGRFLRERRALPAIALTVDTSALTAIGNDYGFDRIFERQVEALGAPGDVAIGISTSGKSANVIRAMESASKAGLTTIALAGTQQRPELACCNHCISFPAEATPRIQELHLLAIHVVCDLVEAHFAGVEADDRDTNGSMPLCNAA
;
A
#
# COMPACT_ATOMS: atom_id res chain seq x y z
N MET A 1 42.07 -24.83 -36.70
CA MET A 1 40.96 -25.28 -37.56
C MET A 1 39.71 -25.32 -36.71
N SER A 2 38.61 -24.63 -36.92
CA SER A 2 38.22 -23.45 -37.71
C SER A 2 36.81 -23.10 -37.22
N ARG A 3 36.54 -21.81 -37.00
CA ARG A 3 35.18 -21.26 -36.82
C ARG A 3 34.43 -21.25 -38.17
N SER A 4 33.10 -21.37 -38.15
CA SER A 4 32.14 -20.64 -39.03
C SER A 4 30.71 -21.12 -38.71
N CYS A 5 29.78 -20.28 -38.23
CA CYS A 5 29.01 -19.23 -38.91
C CYS A 5 27.96 -19.73 -39.93
N CYS A 6 26.70 -19.45 -39.58
CA CYS A 6 25.56 -18.91 -40.35
C CYS A 6 25.35 -19.27 -41.83
N ASN A 7 24.14 -19.75 -42.17
CA ASN A 7 23.10 -19.02 -42.95
C ASN A 7 21.85 -19.92 -43.12
N ASN A 8 20.67 -19.49 -42.66
CA ASN A 8 19.61 -18.74 -43.35
C ASN A 8 18.83 -19.52 -44.43
N GLY A 9 17.49 -19.52 -44.30
CA GLY A 9 16.59 -19.80 -45.41
C GLY A 9 15.13 -20.06 -45.04
N ASN A 10 14.33 -18.98 -44.96
CA ASN A 10 12.89 -18.85 -45.26
C ASN A 10 11.87 -19.75 -44.51
N SER A 11 10.69 -19.27 -44.09
CA SER A 11 9.80 -18.34 -44.80
C SER A 11 8.89 -17.56 -43.85
N ALA A 12 8.95 -16.23 -43.94
CA ALA A 12 7.92 -15.34 -43.45
C ALA A 12 6.63 -15.56 -44.27
N ARG A 13 5.52 -15.83 -43.60
CA ARG A 13 4.19 -15.85 -44.24
C ARG A 13 3.66 -14.43 -44.30
N ASN A 14 3.65 -13.88 -45.52
CA ASN A 14 2.88 -12.71 -45.92
C ASN A 14 1.39 -12.93 -45.64
N TRP A 15 0.77 -12.03 -44.87
CA TRP A 15 -0.67 -11.83 -44.88
C TRP A 15 -0.95 -10.48 -45.54
N SER A 16 -1.34 -10.54 -46.82
CA SER A 16 -1.74 -9.39 -47.62
C SER A 16 -3.23 -9.08 -47.41
N GLY A 17 -3.51 -7.83 -47.07
CA GLY A 17 -4.68 -7.08 -47.56
C GLY A 17 -6.05 -7.43 -46.98
N ARG A 18 -6.50 -6.63 -46.01
CA ARG A 18 -7.79 -5.91 -46.09
C ARG A 18 -7.80 -4.75 -45.10
N ASN A 19 -7.50 -3.55 -45.61
CA ASN A 19 -7.72 -2.27 -44.94
C ASN A 19 -9.23 -2.10 -44.69
N ARG A 20 -9.67 -2.24 -43.44
CA ARG A 20 -10.86 -1.55 -42.95
C ARG A 20 -10.38 -0.45 -42.01
N ALA A 21 -10.57 0.80 -42.42
CA ALA A 21 -10.32 1.95 -41.58
C ALA A 21 -11.09 1.78 -40.26
N SER A 22 -10.35 1.70 -39.14
CA SER A 22 -10.95 1.84 -37.82
C SER A 22 -11.31 3.32 -37.63
N PRO A 23 -12.47 3.68 -37.06
CA PRO A 23 -12.78 5.07 -36.78
C PRO A 23 -11.74 5.62 -35.81
N ALA A 24 -11.18 6.78 -36.13
CA ALA A 24 -10.24 7.48 -35.25
C ALA A 24 -10.93 7.80 -33.92
N ILE A 25 -10.42 7.22 -32.83
CA ILE A 25 -10.76 7.65 -31.48
C ILE A 25 -9.94 8.92 -31.23
N THR A 26 -10.55 10.08 -31.44
CA THR A 26 -10.00 11.36 -30.99
C THR A 26 -10.05 11.40 -29.47
N ARG A 27 -8.89 11.29 -28.81
CA ARG A 27 -8.76 11.60 -27.37
C ARG A 27 -8.97 13.09 -27.18
N ALA A 28 -10.12 13.50 -26.68
CA ALA A 28 -10.25 14.80 -26.01
C ALA A 28 -9.52 14.68 -24.65
N SER A 29 -8.53 15.53 -24.38
CA SER A 29 -7.89 15.55 -23.05
C SER A 29 -8.90 16.09 -22.04
N THR A 30 -9.13 15.34 -20.97
CA THR A 30 -10.01 15.72 -19.84
C THR A 30 -9.36 16.69 -18.86
N TYR A 31 -8.15 17.14 -19.18
CA TYR A 31 -7.32 17.95 -18.31
C TYR A 31 -6.81 19.15 -19.10
N ARG A 32 -6.83 20.32 -18.45
CA ARG A 32 -5.99 21.45 -18.83
C ARG A 32 -4.53 21.12 -18.45
N ASP A 33 -3.58 21.78 -19.10
CA ASP A 33 -2.14 21.60 -18.83
C ASP A 33 -1.76 21.98 -17.38
N ASP A 34 -2.65 22.66 -16.65
CA ASP A 34 -2.52 23.01 -15.23
C ASP A 34 -3.14 21.98 -14.26
N GLY A 35 -3.63 20.85 -14.77
CA GLY A 35 -4.23 19.77 -13.96
C GLY A 35 -5.68 20.01 -13.54
N THR A 36 -6.31 21.13 -13.89
CA THR A 36 -7.74 21.32 -13.60
C THR A 36 -8.62 20.45 -14.50
N VAL A 37 -9.56 19.75 -13.86
CA VAL A 37 -10.58 18.95 -14.55
C VAL A 37 -11.56 19.91 -15.23
N LEU A 38 -11.66 19.83 -16.56
CA LEU A 38 -12.76 20.47 -17.27
C LEU A 38 -14.05 19.79 -16.83
N GLY A 39 -14.98 20.55 -16.24
CA GLY A 39 -16.25 20.04 -15.72
C GLY A 39 -16.94 19.15 -16.76
N VAL A 40 -16.85 17.84 -16.57
CA VAL A 40 -17.46 16.87 -17.45
C VAL A 40 -18.91 16.73 -17.05
N ASN A 41 -19.79 17.10 -17.98
CA ASN A 41 -21.17 16.66 -17.93
C ASN A 41 -21.14 15.12 -18.05
N PRO A 42 -21.69 14.34 -17.10
CA PRO A 42 -21.55 12.88 -17.08
C PRO A 42 -22.00 12.20 -18.38
N GLY A 43 -22.86 12.85 -19.17
CA GLY A 43 -23.33 12.36 -20.47
C GLY A 43 -22.35 12.51 -21.64
N GLU A 44 -21.32 13.35 -21.56
CA GLU A 44 -20.41 13.61 -22.69
C GLU A 44 -19.18 12.69 -22.70
N PHE A 45 -18.76 12.17 -21.54
CA PHE A 45 -17.49 11.41 -21.43
C PHE A 45 -17.52 10.05 -22.14
N LEU A 46 -18.70 9.50 -22.44
CA LEU A 46 -18.82 8.17 -23.04
C LEU A 46 -19.18 8.15 -24.53
N GLY A 47 -19.60 9.26 -25.16
CA GLY A 47 -20.11 9.21 -26.53
C GLY A 47 -21.32 8.26 -26.72
N ILE A 48 -21.93 7.78 -25.62
CA ILE A 48 -23.08 6.90 -25.63
C ILE A 48 -24.31 7.78 -25.44
N ARG A 49 -24.86 8.29 -26.55
CA ARG A 49 -26.04 9.17 -26.57
C ARG A 49 -27.36 8.50 -26.09
N ASN A 50 -27.32 7.32 -25.50
CA ASN A 50 -28.46 6.61 -24.91
C ASN A 50 -27.97 5.54 -23.92
N MET A 51 -27.54 5.93 -22.72
CA MET A 51 -27.31 4.97 -21.64
C MET A 51 -28.66 4.52 -21.08
N ASN A 52 -28.88 3.21 -20.99
CA ASN A 52 -30.00 2.67 -20.22
C ASN A 52 -29.84 3.06 -18.73
N SER A 53 -30.95 3.13 -17.98
CA SER A 53 -30.96 3.61 -16.59
C SER A 53 -30.00 2.84 -15.68
N GLU A 54 -29.81 1.54 -15.95
CA GLU A 54 -28.88 0.67 -15.22
C GLU A 54 -27.41 1.05 -15.46
N THR A 55 -27.02 1.36 -16.69
CA THR A 55 -25.64 1.82 -16.98
C THR A 55 -25.37 3.18 -16.33
N SER A 56 -26.36 4.08 -16.33
CA SER A 56 -26.27 5.38 -15.64
C SER A 56 -26.07 5.21 -14.14
N ALA A 57 -26.82 4.31 -13.50
CA ALA A 57 -26.66 4.02 -12.08
C ALA A 57 -25.27 3.46 -11.73
N ARG A 58 -24.71 2.59 -12.58
CA ARG A 58 -23.36 2.03 -12.37
C ARG A 58 -22.27 3.09 -12.49
N VAL A 59 -22.37 3.98 -13.48
CA VAL A 59 -21.43 5.11 -13.64
C VAL A 59 -21.48 6.02 -12.41
N HIS A 60 -22.69 6.39 -11.98
CA HIS A 60 -22.87 7.21 -10.79
C HIS A 60 -22.31 6.57 -9.52
N ALA A 61 -22.52 5.25 -9.33
CA ALA A 61 -21.95 4.53 -8.19
C ALA A 61 -20.40 4.53 -8.20
N ALA A 62 -19.79 4.40 -9.38
CA ALA A 62 -18.33 4.48 -9.51
C ALA A 62 -17.80 5.88 -9.20
N GLU A 63 -18.42 6.93 -9.75
CA GLU A 63 -18.07 8.33 -9.46
C GLU A 63 -18.23 8.67 -7.97
N GLN A 64 -19.30 8.18 -7.34
CA GLN A 64 -19.54 8.36 -5.92
C GLN A 64 -18.44 7.68 -5.10
N ALA A 65 -18.04 6.46 -5.44
CA ALA A 65 -16.95 5.77 -4.77
C ALA A 65 -15.65 6.60 -4.87
N LEU A 66 -15.27 7.05 -6.07
CA LEU A 66 -14.08 7.89 -6.24
C LEU A 66 -14.16 9.17 -5.39
N SER A 67 -15.31 9.84 -5.38
CA SER A 67 -15.54 11.04 -4.58
C SER A 67 -15.39 10.76 -3.08
N ASP A 68 -15.88 9.62 -2.60
CA ASP A 68 -15.78 9.24 -1.20
C ASP A 68 -14.34 8.91 -0.78
N LEU A 69 -13.55 8.32 -1.69
CA LEU A 69 -12.11 8.12 -1.44
C LEU A 69 -11.36 9.46 -1.40
N ILE A 70 -11.64 10.37 -2.33
CA ILE A 70 -11.02 11.70 -2.35
C ILE A 70 -11.27 12.43 -1.02
N ARG A 71 -12.53 12.48 -0.57
CA ARG A 71 -12.88 13.11 0.71
C ARG A 71 -12.18 12.45 1.90
N ALA A 72 -12.09 11.12 1.91
CA ALA A 72 -11.42 10.38 2.97
C ALA A 72 -9.90 10.66 2.99
N ALA A 73 -9.28 10.76 1.81
CA ALA A 73 -7.87 11.10 1.66
C ALA A 73 -7.57 12.56 2.08
N GLU A 74 -8.43 13.51 1.71
CA GLU A 74 -8.33 14.91 2.15
C GLU A 74 -8.45 15.02 3.68
N ALA A 75 -9.42 14.32 4.27
CA ALA A 75 -9.58 14.27 5.72
C ALA A 75 -8.38 13.62 6.42
N PHE A 76 -7.82 12.56 5.84
CA PHE A 76 -6.62 11.91 6.36
C PHE A 76 -5.39 12.82 6.28
N HIS A 77 -5.22 13.54 5.16
CA HIS A 77 -4.17 14.53 5.00
C HIS A 77 -4.29 15.66 6.03
N ALA A 78 -5.50 16.19 6.24
CA ALA A 78 -5.78 17.24 7.22
C ALA A 78 -5.53 16.79 8.67
N ALA A 79 -5.71 15.51 8.99
CA ALA A 79 -5.39 14.94 10.29
C ALA A 79 -3.87 14.88 10.59
N GLY A 80 -3.04 15.07 9.56
CA GLY A 80 -1.59 15.18 9.66
C GLY A 80 -0.85 13.85 9.56
N VAL A 81 0.39 13.92 9.06
CA VAL A 81 1.24 12.74 8.76
C VAL A 81 2.07 12.25 9.94
N GLY A 82 2.06 12.97 11.07
CA GLY A 82 2.88 12.64 12.25
C GLY A 82 2.76 11.18 12.74
N PRO A 83 1.58 10.55 12.75
CA PRO A 83 1.46 9.13 13.09
C PRO A 83 2.21 8.19 12.12
N LEU A 84 2.24 8.51 10.82
CA LEU A 84 2.97 7.72 9.82
C LEU A 84 4.48 7.82 10.03
N VAL A 85 4.98 9.03 10.32
CA VAL A 85 6.40 9.27 10.61
C VAL A 85 6.84 8.48 11.84
N ARG A 86 6.08 8.57 12.95
CA ARG A 86 6.39 7.79 14.17
C ARG A 86 6.37 6.28 13.94
N ALA A 87 5.44 5.80 13.11
CA ALA A 87 5.40 4.39 12.74
C ALA A 87 6.65 3.98 11.93
N SER A 88 7.09 4.81 10.98
CA SER A 88 8.34 4.55 10.24
C SER A 88 9.56 4.58 11.14
N GLU A 89 9.66 5.54 12.08
CA GLU A 89 10.77 5.65 13.02
C GLU A 89 10.85 4.41 13.93
N ALA A 90 9.71 3.92 14.44
CA ALA A 90 9.65 2.70 15.24
C ALA A 90 10.13 1.46 14.47
N ILE A 91 9.76 1.35 13.19
CA ILE A 91 10.21 0.25 12.31
C ILE A 91 11.71 0.36 12.05
N ILE A 92 12.20 1.55 11.70
CA ILE A 92 13.62 1.81 11.46
C ILE A 92 14.44 1.43 12.71
N ALA A 93 14.08 1.98 13.87
CA ALA A 93 14.81 1.75 15.12
C ALA A 93 14.87 0.26 15.50
N SER A 94 13.77 -0.48 15.32
CA SER A 94 13.74 -1.93 15.57
C SER A 94 14.71 -2.67 14.64
N ILE A 95 14.67 -2.38 13.34
CA ILE A 95 15.50 -3.06 12.35
C ILE A 95 16.98 -2.71 12.51
N GLU A 96 17.32 -1.48 12.88
CA GLU A 96 18.70 -1.08 13.20
C GLU A 96 19.23 -1.80 14.43
N ALA A 97 18.37 -2.02 15.43
CA ALA A 97 18.70 -2.82 16.62
C ALA A 97 18.73 -4.33 16.38
N GLY A 98 18.49 -4.79 15.14
CA GLY A 98 18.48 -6.20 14.76
C GLY A 98 17.16 -6.93 15.00
N GLY A 99 16.09 -6.20 15.33
CA GLY A 99 14.73 -6.71 15.43
C GLY A 99 14.06 -6.90 14.06
N LYS A 100 12.82 -7.40 14.09
CA LYS A 100 11.98 -7.65 12.91
C LYS A 100 10.56 -7.11 13.07
N VAL A 101 9.84 -7.06 11.96
CA VAL A 101 8.44 -6.61 11.92
C VAL A 101 7.50 -7.81 11.72
N LEU A 102 6.54 -7.99 12.62
CA LEU A 102 5.45 -8.96 12.49
C LEU A 102 4.16 -8.24 12.11
N ILE A 103 3.51 -8.64 11.02
CA ILE A 103 2.35 -7.91 10.45
C ILE A 103 1.14 -8.85 10.34
N PHE A 104 -0.04 -8.41 10.77
CA PHE A 104 -1.24 -9.24 10.77
C PHE A 104 -2.54 -8.45 10.64
N GLY A 105 -3.56 -9.09 10.09
CA GLY A 105 -4.89 -8.51 9.85
C GLY A 105 -5.83 -9.53 9.20
N ASN A 106 -7.10 -9.17 9.05
CA ASN A 106 -8.14 -10.06 8.50
C ASN A 106 -8.64 -9.61 7.12
N GLY A 107 -9.01 -10.56 6.26
CA GLY A 107 -9.62 -10.27 4.96
C GLY A 107 -8.71 -9.42 4.06
N GLY A 108 -9.21 -8.28 3.56
CA GLY A 108 -8.38 -7.33 2.79
C GLY A 108 -7.16 -6.84 3.57
N SER A 109 -7.27 -6.72 4.90
CA SER A 109 -6.13 -6.37 5.76
C SER A 109 -5.11 -7.51 5.93
N ALA A 110 -5.49 -8.76 5.66
CA ALA A 110 -4.53 -9.86 5.55
C ALA A 110 -3.70 -9.75 4.26
N ALA A 111 -4.32 -9.28 3.17
CA ALA A 111 -3.64 -8.99 1.91
C ALA A 111 -2.67 -7.80 2.07
N GLU A 112 -3.10 -6.73 2.75
CA GLU A 112 -2.26 -5.59 3.12
C GLU A 112 -1.07 -6.01 4.00
N ALA A 113 -1.28 -6.95 4.95
CA ALA A 113 -0.20 -7.45 5.80
C ALA A 113 0.90 -8.17 5.01
N GLN A 114 0.54 -9.07 4.09
CA GLN A 114 1.53 -9.74 3.25
C GLN A 114 2.15 -8.81 2.20
N HIS A 115 1.39 -7.81 1.70
CA HIS A 115 1.90 -6.77 0.83
C HIS A 115 3.02 -6.01 1.53
N TRP A 116 2.75 -5.48 2.73
CA TRP A 116 3.74 -4.73 3.51
C TRP A 116 4.98 -5.57 3.84
N ALA A 117 4.82 -6.82 4.25
CA ALA A 117 5.95 -7.71 4.51
C ALA A 117 6.80 -7.97 3.25
N ALA A 118 6.16 -8.12 2.08
CA ALA A 118 6.85 -8.30 0.81
C ALA A 118 7.64 -7.06 0.38
N GLU A 119 7.09 -5.85 0.59
CA GLU A 119 7.79 -4.60 0.29
C GLU A 119 9.07 -4.44 1.13
N LEU A 120 9.02 -4.79 2.42
CA LEU A 120 10.18 -4.73 3.32
C LEU A 120 11.23 -5.80 3.00
N THR A 121 10.80 -7.06 2.83
CA THR A 121 11.73 -8.18 2.59
C THR A 121 12.33 -8.17 1.20
N GLY A 122 11.55 -7.75 0.20
CA GLY A 122 12.00 -7.50 -1.16
C GLY A 122 12.48 -6.06 -1.31
N ARG A 123 11.81 -5.32 -2.19
CA ARG A 123 12.13 -3.94 -2.58
C ARG A 123 10.84 -3.18 -2.84
N PHE A 124 10.75 -1.94 -2.36
CA PHE A 124 9.67 -1.03 -2.72
C PHE A 124 10.06 -0.22 -3.96
N LEU A 125 10.79 0.88 -3.81
CA LEU A 125 11.19 1.77 -4.92
C LEU A 125 12.72 1.83 -5.12
N ARG A 126 13.49 1.86 -4.03
CA ARG A 126 14.94 2.07 -4.02
C ARG A 126 15.67 0.77 -3.72
N GLU A 127 16.85 0.62 -4.31
CA GLU A 127 17.70 -0.53 -4.03
C GLU A 127 18.31 -0.42 -2.63
N ARG A 128 18.19 -1.49 -1.84
CA ARG A 128 18.71 -1.60 -0.47
C ARG A 128 18.79 -3.07 -0.07
N ARG A 129 19.38 -3.34 1.09
CA ARG A 129 19.30 -4.69 1.69
C ARG A 129 17.84 -5.09 1.98
N ALA A 130 17.59 -6.39 2.02
CA ALA A 130 16.34 -6.94 2.55
C ALA A 130 16.15 -6.53 4.02
N LEU A 131 14.91 -6.19 4.38
CA LEU A 131 14.53 -5.82 5.73
C LEU A 131 13.67 -6.93 6.37
N PRO A 132 13.92 -7.31 7.63
CA PRO A 132 13.27 -8.46 8.25
C PRO A 132 11.80 -8.16 8.60
N ALA A 133 10.89 -8.76 7.85
CA ALA A 133 9.45 -8.69 8.11
C ALA A 133 8.75 -10.02 7.83
N ILE A 134 7.70 -10.33 8.58
CA ILE A 134 6.91 -11.57 8.46
C ILE A 134 5.43 -11.22 8.56
N ALA A 135 4.65 -11.63 7.55
CA ALA A 135 3.20 -11.58 7.63
C ALA A 135 2.68 -12.86 8.30
N LEU A 136 1.96 -12.72 9.41
CA LEU A 136 1.40 -13.85 10.18
C LEU A 136 0.11 -14.41 9.55
N THR A 137 -0.19 -13.99 8.32
CA THR A 137 -1.43 -14.28 7.58
C THR A 137 -1.23 -15.30 6.47
N VAL A 138 0.00 -15.78 6.25
CA VAL A 138 0.37 -16.55 5.06
C VAL A 138 0.50 -18.05 5.34
N ASP A 139 1.01 -18.44 6.50
CA ASP A 139 1.15 -19.85 6.87
C ASP A 139 -0.23 -20.45 7.17
N THR A 140 -0.85 -21.01 6.13
CA THR A 140 -2.18 -21.62 6.21
C THR A 140 -2.22 -22.81 7.16
N SER A 141 -1.10 -23.54 7.35
CA SER A 141 -1.06 -24.66 8.30
C SER A 141 -1.09 -24.14 9.72
N ALA A 142 -0.32 -23.09 10.03
CA ALA A 142 -0.38 -22.42 11.33
C ALA A 142 -1.79 -21.84 11.60
N LEU A 143 -2.34 -21.08 10.65
CA LEU A 143 -3.66 -20.45 10.80
C LEU A 143 -4.77 -21.48 11.06
N THR A 144 -4.79 -22.58 10.29
CA THR A 144 -5.83 -23.60 10.40
C THR A 144 -5.64 -24.49 11.63
N ALA A 145 -4.41 -24.87 11.98
CA ALA A 145 -4.14 -25.65 13.18
C ALA A 145 -4.47 -24.84 14.44
N ILE A 146 -3.98 -23.60 14.55
CA ILE A 146 -4.27 -22.75 15.72
C ILE A 146 -5.77 -22.43 15.79
N GLY A 147 -6.39 -22.10 14.66
CA GLY A 147 -7.81 -21.79 14.59
C GLY A 147 -8.69 -22.97 15.02
N ASN A 148 -8.32 -24.20 14.62
CA ASN A 148 -9.02 -25.42 14.99
C ASN A 148 -8.81 -25.80 16.47
N ASP A 149 -7.56 -25.73 16.95
CA ASP A 149 -7.19 -26.30 18.24
C ASP A 149 -7.39 -25.31 19.40
N TYR A 150 -7.26 -24.00 19.14
CA TYR A 150 -7.28 -22.95 20.16
C TYR A 150 -8.32 -21.85 19.91
N GLY A 151 -8.96 -21.83 18.74
CA GLY A 151 -9.92 -20.80 18.34
C GLY A 151 -9.33 -19.75 17.39
N PHE A 152 -10.17 -19.24 16.49
CA PHE A 152 -9.75 -18.26 15.48
C PHE A 152 -9.29 -16.93 16.09
N ASP A 153 -9.74 -16.61 17.31
CA ASP A 153 -9.29 -15.43 18.06
C ASP A 153 -7.83 -15.53 18.53
N ARG A 154 -7.19 -16.71 18.47
CA ARG A 154 -5.80 -16.90 18.91
C ARG A 154 -4.76 -17.04 17.78
N ILE A 155 -5.20 -17.00 16.52
CA ILE A 155 -4.35 -17.33 15.35
C ILE A 155 -3.10 -16.45 15.22
N PHE A 156 -3.21 -15.16 15.54
CA PHE A 156 -2.07 -14.23 15.51
C PHE A 156 -1.33 -14.22 16.84
N GLU A 157 -2.06 -14.26 17.97
CA GLU A 157 -1.49 -14.28 19.31
C GLU A 157 -0.47 -15.42 19.47
N ARG A 158 -0.83 -16.63 19.05
CA ARG A 158 0.03 -17.80 19.16
C ARG A 158 1.30 -17.71 18.30
N GLN A 159 1.21 -17.05 17.15
CA GLN A 159 2.37 -16.79 16.29
C GLN A 159 3.26 -15.69 16.88
N VAL A 160 2.67 -14.64 17.49
CA VAL A 160 3.43 -13.61 18.22
C VAL A 160 4.17 -14.22 19.41
N GLU A 161 3.52 -15.09 20.20
CA GLU A 161 4.17 -15.82 21.32
C GLU A 161 5.39 -16.63 20.86
N ALA A 162 5.33 -17.22 19.66
CA ALA A 162 6.36 -18.11 19.14
C ALA A 162 7.51 -17.36 18.44
N LEU A 163 7.20 -16.27 17.73
CA LEU A 163 8.13 -15.58 16.83
C LEU A 163 8.60 -14.22 17.35
N GLY A 164 7.82 -13.57 18.22
CA GLY A 164 8.13 -12.25 18.75
C GLY A 164 9.25 -12.28 19.79
N ALA A 165 10.13 -11.28 19.73
CA ALA A 165 11.16 -11.04 20.72
C ALA A 165 11.15 -9.56 21.17
N PRO A 166 11.64 -9.25 22.38
CA PRO A 166 11.80 -7.87 22.82
C PRO A 166 12.59 -7.04 21.80
N GLY A 167 12.09 -5.86 21.44
CA GLY A 167 12.68 -4.99 20.42
C GLY A 167 12.15 -5.22 18.99
N ASP A 168 11.37 -6.26 18.74
CA ASP A 168 10.61 -6.39 17.49
C ASP A 168 9.43 -5.41 17.42
N VAL A 169 8.85 -5.26 16.24
CA VAL A 169 7.61 -4.50 16.01
C VAL A 169 6.46 -5.45 15.68
N ALA A 170 5.30 -5.23 16.30
CA ALA A 170 4.04 -5.87 15.91
C ALA A 170 3.10 -4.83 15.29
N ILE A 171 2.61 -5.13 14.08
CA ILE A 171 1.69 -4.29 13.32
C ILE A 171 0.36 -5.02 13.15
N GLY A 172 -0.68 -4.50 13.80
CA GLY A 172 -2.06 -4.99 13.71
C GLY A 172 -2.92 -4.12 12.79
N ILE A 173 -3.54 -4.72 11.78
CA ILE A 173 -4.38 -4.02 10.80
C ILE A 173 -5.84 -4.49 10.97
N SER A 174 -6.73 -3.57 11.37
CA SER A 174 -8.14 -3.85 11.56
C SER A 174 -8.99 -2.61 11.27
N THR A 175 -9.74 -2.61 10.17
CA THR A 175 -10.60 -1.47 9.77
C THR A 175 -11.58 -1.07 10.87
N SER A 176 -12.17 -2.03 11.57
CA SER A 176 -13.09 -1.79 12.69
C SER A 176 -12.41 -1.44 14.02
N GLY A 177 -11.11 -1.70 14.16
CA GLY A 177 -10.40 -1.71 15.45
C GLY A 177 -10.88 -2.77 16.47
N LYS A 178 -11.80 -3.67 16.09
CA LYS A 178 -12.49 -4.59 17.02
C LYS A 178 -12.21 -6.08 16.77
N SER A 179 -11.29 -6.40 15.86
CA SER A 179 -10.96 -7.79 15.52
C SER A 179 -10.28 -8.48 16.71
N ALA A 180 -10.97 -9.46 17.33
CA ALA A 180 -10.49 -10.12 18.55
C ALA A 180 -9.10 -10.76 18.39
N ASN A 181 -8.82 -11.39 17.24
CA ASN A 181 -7.51 -11.96 16.94
C ASN A 181 -6.39 -10.93 16.79
N VAL A 182 -6.69 -9.75 16.27
CA VAL A 182 -5.74 -8.64 16.18
C VAL A 182 -5.50 -8.08 17.58
N ILE A 183 -6.54 -7.80 18.34
CA ILE A 183 -6.43 -7.24 19.71
C ILE A 183 -5.59 -8.16 20.61
N ARG A 184 -5.91 -9.45 20.68
CA ARG A 184 -5.14 -10.42 21.49
C ARG A 184 -3.66 -10.47 21.08
N ALA A 185 -3.38 -10.43 19.78
CA ALA A 185 -2.00 -10.41 19.30
C ALA A 185 -1.26 -9.13 19.67
N MET A 186 -1.93 -7.97 19.62
CA MET A 186 -1.36 -6.70 20.08
C MET A 186 -1.09 -6.70 21.58
N GLU A 187 -1.99 -7.27 22.39
CA GLU A 187 -1.77 -7.43 23.83
C GLU A 187 -0.60 -8.36 24.14
N SER A 188 -0.50 -9.49 23.42
CA SER A 188 0.61 -10.44 23.56
C SER A 188 1.95 -9.81 23.15
N ALA A 189 1.98 -9.08 22.05
CA ALA A 189 3.15 -8.34 21.59
C ALA A 189 3.60 -7.29 22.62
N SER A 190 2.67 -6.50 23.15
CA SER A 190 2.94 -5.51 24.20
C SER A 190 3.55 -6.15 25.44
N LYS A 191 2.99 -7.28 25.91
CA LYS A 191 3.52 -8.04 27.07
C LYS A 191 4.91 -8.63 26.80
N ALA A 192 5.20 -9.01 25.56
CA ALA A 192 6.49 -9.55 25.14
C ALA A 192 7.57 -8.49 24.85
N GLY A 193 7.24 -7.19 25.02
CA GLY A 193 8.19 -6.09 24.83
C GLY A 193 8.41 -5.69 23.38
N LEU A 194 7.42 -5.97 22.51
CA LEU A 194 7.41 -5.47 21.14
C LEU A 194 6.83 -4.07 21.09
N THR A 195 7.35 -3.23 20.20
CA THR A 195 6.70 -1.97 19.85
C THR A 195 5.46 -2.27 19.03
N THR A 196 4.33 -1.70 19.40
CA THR A 196 3.02 -2.04 18.84
C THR A 196 2.44 -0.89 18.02
N ILE A 197 2.10 -1.16 16.76
CA ILE A 197 1.51 -0.22 15.80
C ILE A 197 0.16 -0.76 15.34
N ALA A 198 -0.90 0.03 15.42
CA ALA A 198 -2.23 -0.33 14.94
C ALA A 198 -2.72 0.59 13.82
N LEU A 199 -3.26 -0.01 12.75
CA LEU A 199 -3.98 0.68 11.68
C LEU A 199 -5.48 0.37 11.82
N ALA A 200 -6.30 1.39 12.05
CA ALA A 200 -7.75 1.22 12.24
C ALA A 200 -8.57 2.45 11.84
N GLY A 201 -9.86 2.25 11.55
CA GLY A 201 -10.82 3.32 11.30
C GLY A 201 -11.10 4.21 12.52
N THR A 202 -11.89 5.26 12.35
CA THR A 202 -12.12 6.37 13.30
C THR A 202 -12.94 6.07 14.56
N GLN A 203 -13.48 4.87 14.70
CA GLN A 203 -14.29 4.53 15.87
C GLN A 203 -13.47 4.60 17.16
N GLN A 204 -14.13 4.77 18.32
CA GLN A 204 -13.45 4.62 19.61
C GLN A 204 -12.80 3.24 19.69
N ARG A 205 -11.55 3.21 20.18
CA ARG A 205 -10.68 2.02 20.23
C ARG A 205 -10.13 1.78 21.63
N PRO A 206 -10.97 1.65 22.67
CA PRO A 206 -10.47 1.31 24.00
C PRO A 206 -9.67 -0.01 24.00
N GLU A 207 -9.99 -0.93 23.09
CA GLU A 207 -9.33 -2.23 22.95
C GLU A 207 -7.91 -2.15 22.38
N LEU A 208 -7.53 -1.04 21.74
CA LEU A 208 -6.17 -0.81 21.22
C LEU A 208 -5.37 0.13 22.12
N ALA A 209 -5.80 0.33 23.37
CA ALA A 209 -5.08 1.16 24.34
C ALA A 209 -3.70 0.62 24.71
N CYS A 210 -3.42 -0.68 24.47
CA CYS A 210 -2.10 -1.28 24.70
C CYS A 210 -1.08 -0.92 23.62
N CYS A 211 -1.50 -0.29 22.52
CA CYS A 211 -0.64 0.03 21.38
C CYS A 211 0.20 1.29 21.62
N ASN A 212 1.48 1.25 21.28
CA ASN A 212 2.37 2.42 21.34
C ASN A 212 1.98 3.47 20.30
N HIS A 213 1.55 3.03 19.12
CA HIS A 213 1.13 3.88 18.02
C HIS A 213 -0.21 3.40 17.44
N CYS A 214 -1.17 4.31 17.32
CA CYS A 214 -2.45 4.07 16.67
C CYS A 214 -2.66 5.09 15.56
N ILE A 215 -2.87 4.62 14.33
CA ILE A 215 -3.14 5.46 13.16
C ILE A 215 -4.63 5.39 12.87
N SER A 216 -5.26 6.57 12.80
CA SER A 216 -6.70 6.71 12.59
C SER A 216 -7.00 7.09 11.16
N PHE A 217 -7.89 6.33 10.52
CA PHE A 217 -8.31 6.58 9.15
C PHE A 217 -9.75 7.12 9.12
N PRO A 218 -9.96 8.39 8.70
CA PRO A 218 -11.26 9.06 8.74
C PRO A 218 -12.18 8.63 7.61
N ALA A 219 -12.66 7.39 7.72
CA ALA A 219 -13.68 6.82 6.86
C ALA A 219 -14.52 5.81 7.65
N GLU A 220 -15.81 5.71 7.30
CA GLU A 220 -16.73 4.75 7.91
C GLU A 220 -16.80 3.43 7.11
N ALA A 221 -16.66 3.52 5.79
CA ALA A 221 -16.75 2.37 4.91
C ALA A 221 -15.44 1.58 4.91
N THR A 222 -15.51 0.27 5.19
CA THR A 222 -14.35 -0.64 5.21
C THR A 222 -13.47 -0.54 3.95
N PRO A 223 -14.01 -0.47 2.71
CA PRO A 223 -13.18 -0.32 1.52
C PRO A 223 -12.37 1.00 1.49
N ARG A 224 -12.97 2.11 1.92
CA ARG A 224 -12.27 3.41 2.00
C ARG A 224 -11.17 3.38 3.06
N ILE A 225 -11.41 2.71 4.20
CA ILE A 225 -10.39 2.52 5.23
C ILE A 225 -9.21 1.69 4.67
N GLN A 226 -9.49 0.60 3.95
CA GLN A 226 -8.46 -0.24 3.32
C GLN A 226 -7.63 0.51 2.27
N GLU A 227 -8.26 1.36 1.44
CA GLU A 227 -7.53 2.19 0.49
C GLU A 227 -6.59 3.18 1.18
N LEU A 228 -7.02 3.76 2.31
CA LEU A 228 -6.16 4.62 3.11
C LEU A 228 -5.08 3.82 3.86
N HIS A 229 -5.36 2.59 4.29
CA HIS A 229 -4.34 1.69 4.83
C HIS A 229 -3.25 1.43 3.80
N LEU A 230 -3.62 1.06 2.57
CA LEU A 230 -2.65 0.81 1.50
C LEU A 230 -1.81 2.04 1.19
N LEU A 231 -2.43 3.23 1.13
CA LEU A 231 -1.70 4.49 0.99
C LEU A 231 -0.70 4.70 2.14
N ALA A 232 -1.14 4.50 3.39
CA ALA A 232 -0.27 4.63 4.56
C ALA A 232 0.88 3.62 4.54
N ILE A 233 0.63 2.39 4.12
CA ILE A 233 1.66 1.35 3.95
C ILE A 233 2.71 1.81 2.96
N HIS A 234 2.30 2.33 1.78
CA HIS A 234 3.24 2.84 0.78
C HIS A 234 4.06 4.02 1.30
N VAL A 235 3.44 4.97 2.01
CA VAL A 235 4.16 6.10 2.62
C VAL A 235 5.18 5.62 3.66
N VAL A 236 4.79 4.70 4.54
CA VAL A 236 5.71 4.17 5.56
C VAL A 236 6.83 3.37 4.92
N CYS A 237 6.55 2.55 3.89
CA CYS A 237 7.59 1.84 3.14
C CYS A 237 8.57 2.81 2.48
N ASP A 238 8.07 3.90 1.89
CA ASP A 238 8.91 4.94 1.29
C ASP A 238 9.87 5.57 2.30
N LEU A 239 9.35 5.94 3.48
CA LEU A 239 10.14 6.53 4.58
C LEU A 239 11.18 5.57 5.13
N VAL A 240 10.80 4.31 5.40
CA VAL A 240 11.71 3.27 5.88
C VAL A 240 12.80 3.00 4.84
N GLU A 241 12.42 2.91 3.57
CA GLU A 241 13.37 2.61 2.51
C GLU A 241 14.32 3.77 2.22
N ALA A 242 13.87 5.02 2.28
CA ALA A 242 14.73 6.19 2.17
C ALA A 242 15.88 6.15 3.20
N HIS A 243 15.57 5.73 4.43
CA HIS A 243 16.57 5.54 5.49
C HIS A 243 17.60 4.45 5.15
N PHE A 244 17.15 3.26 4.76
CA PHE A 244 18.04 2.12 4.50
C PHE A 244 18.75 2.13 3.14
N ALA A 245 18.25 2.88 2.17
CA ALA A 245 18.90 3.07 0.86
C ALA A 245 20.02 4.12 0.91
N GLY A 246 20.16 4.86 2.01
CA GLY A 246 21.21 5.87 2.17
C GLY A 246 21.03 7.09 1.27
N VAL A 247 19.79 7.52 1.03
CA VAL A 247 19.54 8.72 0.23
C VAL A 247 20.01 9.94 1.02
N GLU A 248 21.09 10.57 0.53
CA GLU A 248 21.45 11.95 0.83
C GLU A 248 20.19 12.82 0.66
N ALA A 249 19.84 13.58 1.70
CA ALA A 249 18.75 14.53 1.63
C ALA A 249 18.92 15.38 0.36
N ASP A 250 17.97 15.24 -0.56
CA ASP A 250 17.96 15.93 -1.82
C ASP A 250 17.71 17.41 -1.54
N ASP A 251 18.81 18.16 -1.44
CA ASP A 251 18.91 19.61 -1.27
C ASP A 251 18.47 20.31 -2.58
N ARG A 252 17.23 20.04 -3.01
CA ARG A 252 16.64 20.62 -4.22
C ARG A 252 15.93 21.95 -3.97
N ASP A 253 16.30 22.66 -2.91
CA ASP A 253 15.75 23.98 -2.59
C ASP A 253 16.74 25.02 -2.03
N THR A 254 18.04 24.97 -2.35
CA THR A 254 18.89 26.19 -2.25
C THR A 254 20.06 26.17 -3.25
N ASN A 255 19.84 26.66 -4.48
CA ASN A 255 20.71 27.62 -5.15
C ASN A 255 20.33 27.77 -6.62
N GLY A 256 19.61 28.84 -6.93
CA GLY A 256 19.64 29.43 -8.26
C GLY A 256 21.05 29.95 -8.55
N SER A 257 21.82 29.20 -9.35
CA SER A 257 22.83 29.76 -10.26
C SER A 257 23.34 28.65 -11.18
N MET A 258 22.96 28.72 -12.45
CA MET A 258 23.60 27.94 -13.51
C MET A 258 25.05 28.42 -13.68
N PRO A 259 26.07 27.55 -13.72
CA PRO A 259 27.39 27.94 -14.18
C PRO A 259 27.33 28.14 -15.70
N LEU A 260 27.61 29.36 -16.15
CA LEU A 260 27.85 29.69 -17.55
C LEU A 260 29.08 28.91 -18.03
N CYS A 261 28.87 28.11 -19.08
CA CYS A 261 29.92 27.52 -19.88
C CYS A 261 30.64 28.65 -20.64
N ASN A 262 31.84 29.06 -20.20
CA ASN A 262 32.70 29.92 -20.99
C ASN A 262 33.59 29.07 -21.92
N ALA A 263 33.36 29.23 -23.22
CA ALA A 263 34.32 28.94 -24.26
C ALA A 263 34.83 30.27 -24.85
N ALA A 264 36.14 30.34 -25.07
CA ALA A 264 36.97 31.43 -25.59
C ALA A 264 37.40 32.51 -24.58
#